data_AF-A0A3B0RT78-F1
#
_entry.id   AF-A0A3B0RT78-F1
#
_cell.length_a   1.000
_cell.length_b   1.000
_cell.length_c   1.000
_cell.angle_alpha   90.00
_cell.angle_beta   90.00
_cell.angle_gamma   90.00
#
_symmetry.space_group_name_H-M   'P 1'
#
loop_
_entity.id
_entity.type
_entity.pdbx_description
1 polymer ?
#
loop_
_entity_poly.entity_id
_entity_poly.type
_entity_poly.pdbx_seq_one_letter_code
_entity_poly.pdbx_strand_id
1 'polypeptide(L)'
;MRNLDQLFPEWLKKAFILISLAILSVHAASEYAVAQSHPATIAPTDYNSFQIILAFSDEDRKIDEISERITDRVAERALENAAERAKDKAEARAENKAENKAEIRAENKAEKEAEARAEKKAENAAEKRAERRAEALAEREVDNHDTDIEERHTEKRERKSERHANKKNRRMKEIALSRLRKLDHLYDDNGFKAIDRELLILANKDTGLNISDKEIKERVYLAGLDMVLIRVSTPKGKNLSQSASQMRDRIDNANISLNHLFIPESRDADDVNAPYLMNDISQNLNLSLSNATDIRIGLIDTLVDKTHAALYNQAITIKDFVPYDKERPKSHGTAVAAILVGHDPGKYKGIIAGARLYAASVFFKYNRTKVAATTESLIRALDWLVLQKISVINMSLSGPADPLLGIAIKRVREKGSIIVAAVGNGGPTAAPLYPAAYPGVVAVTAVDKQQHVYLRANRGRYVAFSAPGVNISTANAGGGYQVRSGTSIAAPFVSAILAEMHPINGTVNIVEILEKNTIDLGKKGFDSTYGYGLIQAINTQVSALPSK
;
A
#
# COMPACT_ATOMS: atom_id res chain seq x y z
N MET A 1 51.10 -16.09 18.69
CA MET A 1 50.84 -16.61 17.32
C MET A 1 52.04 -16.23 16.47
N ARG A 2 52.76 -17.23 15.96
CA ARG A 2 53.98 -17.10 15.16
C ARG A 2 53.62 -16.68 13.73
N ASN A 3 54.44 -15.80 13.15
CA ASN A 3 54.66 -15.54 11.71
C ASN A 3 53.47 -15.74 10.74
N LEU A 4 52.72 -14.66 10.49
CA LEU A 4 51.85 -14.52 9.32
C LEU A 4 52.58 -13.96 8.08
N ASP A 5 53.84 -13.49 8.23
CA ASP A 5 54.61 -12.88 7.15
C ASP A 5 55.10 -13.84 6.05
N GLN A 6 55.00 -15.15 6.28
CA GLN A 6 55.45 -16.19 5.33
C GLN A 6 54.33 -16.84 4.50
N LEU A 7 53.06 -16.45 4.68
CA LEU A 7 51.94 -17.19 4.08
C LEU A 7 51.46 -16.66 2.72
N PHE A 8 51.92 -15.50 2.26
CA PHE A 8 51.47 -14.93 0.99
C PHE A 8 52.62 -14.36 0.14
N PRO A 9 52.70 -14.72 -1.15
CA PRO A 9 53.61 -14.07 -2.09
C PRO A 9 53.40 -12.55 -2.13
N GLU A 10 54.46 -11.77 -2.30
CA GLU A 10 54.39 -10.30 -2.33
C GLU A 10 53.42 -9.73 -3.38
N TRP A 11 53.22 -10.43 -4.49
CA TRP A 11 52.23 -10.04 -5.50
C TRP A 11 50.79 -10.12 -4.98
N LEU A 12 50.49 -11.06 -4.07
CA LEU A 12 49.16 -11.23 -3.49
C LEU A 12 48.88 -10.16 -2.44
N LYS A 13 49.91 -9.74 -1.68
CA LYS A 13 49.82 -8.61 -0.75
C LYS A 13 49.56 -7.29 -1.50
N LYS A 14 50.26 -7.07 -2.62
CA LYS A 14 50.04 -5.92 -3.52
C LYS A 14 48.65 -5.93 -4.15
N ALA A 15 48.15 -7.10 -4.57
CA ALA A 15 46.78 -7.25 -5.08
C ALA A 15 45.73 -6.92 -4.00
N PHE A 16 45.95 -7.34 -2.75
CA PHE A 16 45.05 -7.02 -1.65
C PHE A 16 45.00 -5.50 -1.37
N ILE A 17 46.15 -4.84 -1.37
CA ILE A 17 46.25 -3.39 -1.19
C ILE A 17 45.56 -2.64 -2.34
N LEU A 18 45.74 -3.08 -3.59
CA LEU A 18 45.07 -2.49 -4.76
C LEU A 18 43.56 -2.69 -4.73
N ILE A 19 43.08 -3.87 -4.31
CA ILE A 19 41.64 -4.13 -4.14
C ILE A 19 41.07 -3.28 -3.00
N SER A 20 41.78 -3.14 -1.88
CA SER A 20 41.36 -2.28 -0.76
C SER A 20 41.32 -0.80 -1.17
N LEU A 21 42.29 -0.33 -1.95
CA LEU A 21 42.31 1.04 -2.50
C LEU A 21 41.19 1.27 -3.52
N ALA A 22 40.88 0.27 -4.36
CA ALA A 22 39.74 0.32 -5.29
C ALA A 22 38.39 0.33 -4.57
N ILE A 23 38.27 -0.39 -3.45
CA ILE A 23 37.06 -0.36 -2.62
C ILE A 23 36.92 1.00 -1.92
N LEU A 24 38.02 1.56 -1.40
CA LEU A 24 38.02 2.91 -0.80
C LEU A 24 37.69 3.99 -1.84
N SER A 25 38.20 3.89 -3.07
CA SER A 25 37.91 4.87 -4.13
C SER A 25 36.46 4.79 -4.61
N VAL A 26 35.87 3.60 -4.66
CA VAL A 26 34.42 3.42 -4.91
C VAL A 26 33.58 3.99 -3.77
N HIS A 27 34.02 3.87 -2.51
CA HIS A 27 33.35 4.48 -1.37
C HIS A 27 33.43 6.01 -1.41
N ALA A 28 34.62 6.57 -1.66
CA ALA A 28 34.85 8.00 -1.79
C ALA A 28 34.12 8.61 -3.00
N ALA A 29 34.04 7.90 -4.13
CA ALA A 29 33.25 8.33 -5.28
C ALA A 29 31.73 8.32 -4.99
N SER A 30 31.25 7.39 -4.16
CA SER A 30 29.86 7.36 -3.71
C SER A 30 29.53 8.53 -2.77
N GLU A 31 30.47 8.89 -1.88
CA GLU A 31 30.33 10.06 -1.00
C GLU A 31 30.44 11.38 -1.77
N TYR A 32 31.31 11.44 -2.78
CA TYR A 32 31.46 12.62 -3.66
C TYR A 32 30.24 12.83 -4.57
N ALA A 33 29.63 11.75 -5.08
CA ALA A 33 28.38 11.81 -5.84
C ALA A 33 27.18 12.24 -4.99
N VAL A 34 27.18 11.92 -3.69
CA VAL A 34 26.18 12.43 -2.72
C VAL A 34 26.43 13.91 -2.42
N ALA A 35 27.70 14.34 -2.27
CA ALA A 35 28.06 15.73 -2.02
C ALA A 35 27.75 16.69 -3.20
N GLN A 36 27.81 16.23 -4.46
CA GLN A 36 27.43 17.06 -5.61
C GLN A 36 25.91 17.27 -5.77
N SER A 37 25.08 16.53 -5.04
CA SER A 37 23.62 16.66 -5.15
C SER A 37 23.02 17.79 -4.27
N HIS A 38 23.79 18.37 -3.33
CA HIS A 38 23.37 19.49 -2.46
C HIS A 38 24.55 20.46 -2.19
N PRO A 39 24.54 21.72 -2.68
CA PRO A 39 25.58 22.68 -2.34
C PRO A 39 25.16 23.49 -1.11
N ALA A 40 25.51 23.05 0.10
CA ALA A 40 25.59 23.94 1.27
C ALA A 40 26.36 23.32 2.46
N THR A 41 27.50 23.95 2.78
CA THR A 41 28.13 24.09 4.11
C THR A 41 28.56 22.85 4.89
N ILE A 42 29.85 22.48 4.78
CA ILE A 42 30.65 21.98 5.92
C ILE A 42 32.05 22.62 5.85
N ALA A 43 32.49 23.24 6.95
CA ALA A 43 33.80 23.87 7.14
C ALA A 43 34.87 22.83 7.56
N PRO A 44 36.17 23.09 7.33
CA PRO A 44 37.21 22.07 7.43
C PRO A 44 37.89 22.07 8.80
N THR A 45 37.84 20.96 9.54
CA THR A 45 38.87 20.61 10.52
C THR A 45 38.99 19.10 10.70
N ASP A 46 40.25 18.65 10.64
CA ASP A 46 40.83 17.43 11.18
C ASP A 46 40.71 16.11 10.39
N TYR A 47 41.61 15.96 9.40
CA TYR A 47 42.24 14.67 9.11
C TYR A 47 43.75 14.83 9.14
N ASN A 48 44.32 14.54 10.31
CA ASN A 48 45.75 14.35 10.49
C ASN A 48 46.03 12.84 10.53
N SER A 49 46.36 12.26 9.38
CA SER A 49 47.28 11.11 9.29
C SER A 49 47.43 10.71 7.82
N PHE A 50 48.69 10.72 7.37
CA PHE A 50 49.33 9.91 6.32
C PHE A 50 50.20 10.75 5.37
N GLN A 51 51.36 11.17 5.88
CA GLN A 51 52.57 11.22 5.07
C GLN A 51 53.25 9.85 5.13
N ILE A 52 53.40 9.16 3.99
CA ILE A 52 54.56 8.29 3.68
C ILE A 52 54.86 8.33 2.17
N ILE A 53 55.92 9.09 1.84
CA ILE A 53 57.03 8.85 0.90
C ILE A 53 56.76 8.65 -0.61
N LEU A 54 57.32 9.60 -1.38
CA LEU A 54 57.69 9.54 -2.81
C LEU A 54 58.92 8.65 -3.07
N ALA A 55 58.88 7.81 -4.10
CA ALA A 55 59.96 7.60 -5.09
C ALA A 55 59.60 6.44 -6.05
N PHE A 56 59.46 6.71 -7.36
CA PHE A 56 60.17 6.10 -8.50
C PHE A 56 59.49 6.49 -9.83
N SER A 57 60.31 6.71 -10.85
CA SER A 57 60.03 7.41 -12.11
C SER A 57 59.38 6.56 -13.22
N ASP A 58 58.77 7.26 -14.19
CA ASP A 58 58.40 6.87 -15.56
C ASP A 58 57.32 5.77 -15.80
N GLU A 59 56.91 5.01 -14.78
CA GLU A 59 55.73 4.12 -14.90
C GLU A 59 54.39 4.83 -14.60
N ASP A 60 54.41 5.94 -13.86
CA ASP A 60 53.20 6.68 -13.45
C ASP A 60 52.38 7.21 -14.64
N ARG A 61 53.04 7.56 -15.74
CA ARG A 61 52.35 8.10 -16.92
C ARG A 61 51.50 7.05 -17.64
N LYS A 62 51.88 5.76 -17.55
CA LYS A 62 51.04 4.65 -18.04
C LYS A 62 49.93 4.30 -17.06
N ILE A 63 50.16 4.47 -15.76
CA ILE A 63 49.15 4.23 -14.72
C ILE A 63 48.05 5.30 -14.76
N ASP A 64 48.41 6.56 -15.04
CA ASP A 64 47.45 7.65 -15.24
C ASP A 64 46.58 7.42 -16.49
N GLU A 65 47.18 7.06 -17.63
CA GLU A 65 46.42 6.72 -18.86
C GLU A 65 45.50 5.50 -18.66
N ILE A 66 45.92 4.51 -17.87
CA ILE A 66 45.11 3.33 -17.56
C ILE A 66 44.00 3.70 -16.57
N SER A 67 44.28 4.53 -15.57
CA SER A 67 43.29 5.01 -14.61
C SER A 67 42.23 5.88 -15.26
N GLU A 68 42.60 6.78 -16.17
CA GLU A 68 41.66 7.61 -16.93
C GLU A 68 40.77 6.73 -17.82
N ARG A 69 41.35 5.76 -18.54
CA ARG A 69 40.57 4.78 -19.33
C ARG A 69 39.64 3.89 -18.52
N ILE A 70 40.03 3.52 -17.30
CA ILE A 70 39.19 2.74 -16.39
C ILE A 70 38.06 3.63 -15.85
N THR A 71 38.37 4.87 -15.48
CA THR A 71 37.39 5.84 -14.96
C THR A 71 36.33 6.16 -16.01
N ASP A 72 36.74 6.40 -17.27
CA ASP A 72 35.84 6.64 -18.38
C ASP A 72 34.96 5.42 -18.66
N ARG A 73 35.52 4.21 -18.67
CA ARG A 73 34.73 2.97 -18.86
C ARG A 73 33.76 2.68 -17.73
N VAL A 74 34.11 3.04 -16.50
CA VAL A 74 33.23 2.89 -15.33
C VAL A 74 32.12 3.95 -15.38
N ALA A 75 32.42 5.18 -15.76
CA ALA A 75 31.45 6.25 -15.94
C ALA A 75 30.47 5.94 -17.09
N GLU A 76 30.97 5.45 -18.22
CA GLU A 76 30.16 5.03 -19.38
C GLU A 76 29.22 3.88 -19.00
N ARG A 77 29.72 2.84 -18.30
CA ARG A 77 28.86 1.77 -17.77
C ARG A 77 27.87 2.26 -16.72
N ALA A 78 28.22 3.24 -15.89
CA ALA A 78 27.30 3.81 -14.91
C ALA A 78 26.16 4.58 -15.60
N LEU A 79 26.47 5.32 -16.66
CA LEU A 79 25.51 6.03 -17.51
C LEU A 79 24.61 5.06 -18.28
N GLU A 80 25.16 4.00 -18.87
CA GLU A 80 24.37 2.95 -19.54
C GLU A 80 23.42 2.25 -18.57
N ASN A 81 23.90 1.86 -17.39
CA ASN A 81 23.05 1.26 -16.35
C ASN A 81 21.97 2.23 -15.84
N ALA A 82 22.27 3.54 -15.77
CA ALA A 82 21.30 4.55 -15.37
C ALA A 82 20.23 4.77 -16.45
N ALA A 83 20.63 4.76 -17.72
CA ALA A 83 19.73 4.85 -18.86
C ALA A 83 18.83 3.61 -18.98
N GLU A 84 19.37 2.42 -18.76
CA GLU A 84 18.62 1.16 -18.76
C GLU A 84 17.60 1.15 -17.61
N ARG A 85 18.00 1.54 -16.38
CA ARG A 85 17.07 1.71 -15.25
C ARG A 85 15.99 2.76 -15.49
N ALA A 86 16.31 3.85 -16.20
CA ALA A 86 15.34 4.87 -16.56
C ALA A 86 14.34 4.35 -17.60
N LYS A 87 14.81 3.54 -18.56
CA LYS A 87 13.99 2.86 -19.55
C LYS A 87 13.08 1.82 -18.89
N ASP A 88 13.59 0.96 -18.01
CA ASP A 88 12.80 -0.03 -17.27
C ASP A 88 11.71 0.65 -16.41
N LYS A 89 12.05 1.77 -15.75
CA LYS A 89 11.06 2.57 -15.02
C LYS A 89 10.01 3.19 -15.94
N ALA A 90 10.39 3.63 -17.14
CA ALA A 90 9.47 4.21 -18.10
C ALA A 90 8.54 3.15 -18.71
N GLU A 91 9.07 1.96 -19.01
CA GLU A 91 8.32 0.80 -19.48
C GLU A 91 7.36 0.29 -18.41
N ALA A 92 7.82 0.10 -17.17
CA ALA A 92 6.95 -0.26 -16.05
C ALA A 92 5.86 0.78 -15.77
N ARG A 93 6.14 2.08 -15.96
CA ARG A 93 5.12 3.15 -15.89
C ARG A 93 4.12 3.07 -17.05
N ALA A 94 4.58 2.76 -18.25
CA ALA A 94 3.73 2.60 -19.42
C ALA A 94 2.83 1.36 -19.30
N GLU A 95 3.37 0.26 -18.79
CA GLU A 95 2.65 -0.98 -18.52
C GLU A 95 1.61 -0.80 -17.42
N ASN A 96 1.98 -0.25 -16.26
CA ASN A 96 1.00 0.04 -15.19
C ASN A 96 -0.10 1.00 -15.68
N LYS A 97 0.25 2.00 -16.48
CA LYS A 97 -0.74 2.92 -17.09
C LYS A 97 -1.64 2.21 -18.10
N ALA A 98 -1.11 1.26 -18.86
CA ALA A 98 -1.87 0.46 -19.81
C ALA A 98 -2.79 -0.55 -19.10
N GLU A 99 -2.30 -1.18 -18.04
CA GLU A 99 -3.03 -2.15 -17.22
C GLU A 99 -4.14 -1.46 -16.43
N ASN A 100 -3.85 -0.35 -15.73
CA ASN A 100 -4.89 0.49 -15.09
C ASN A 100 -5.92 0.96 -16.11
N LYS A 101 -5.50 1.35 -17.32
CA LYS A 101 -6.42 1.75 -18.39
C LYS A 101 -7.24 0.57 -18.93
N ALA A 102 -6.68 -0.65 -18.96
CA ALA A 102 -7.37 -1.86 -19.36
C ALA A 102 -8.37 -2.32 -18.30
N GLU A 103 -8.00 -2.26 -17.02
CA GLU A 103 -8.87 -2.54 -15.88
C GLU A 103 -10.01 -1.52 -15.83
N ILE A 104 -9.73 -0.22 -15.98
CA ILE A 104 -10.76 0.83 -16.09
C ILE A 104 -11.68 0.57 -17.30
N ARG A 105 -11.15 0.10 -18.44
CA ARG A 105 -11.98 -0.26 -19.61
C ARG A 105 -12.84 -1.48 -19.34
N ALA A 106 -12.31 -2.49 -18.66
CA ALA A 106 -13.03 -3.70 -18.29
C ALA A 106 -14.14 -3.38 -17.26
N GLU A 107 -13.83 -2.59 -16.23
CA GLU A 107 -14.79 -2.11 -15.23
C GLU A 107 -15.90 -1.29 -15.90
N ASN A 108 -15.56 -0.31 -16.75
CA ASN A 108 -16.56 0.49 -17.46
C ASN A 108 -17.40 -0.35 -18.44
N LYS A 109 -16.84 -1.40 -19.04
CA LYS A 109 -17.57 -2.32 -19.91
C LYS A 109 -18.55 -3.16 -19.09
N ALA A 110 -18.12 -3.71 -17.96
CA ALA A 110 -18.97 -4.46 -17.04
C ALA A 110 -20.10 -3.59 -16.46
N GLU A 111 -19.81 -2.34 -16.09
CA GLU A 111 -20.81 -1.37 -15.63
C GLU A 111 -21.84 -1.05 -16.72
N LYS A 112 -21.39 -0.79 -17.96
CA LYS A 112 -22.30 -0.56 -19.10
C LYS A 112 -23.17 -1.77 -19.42
N GLU A 113 -22.63 -2.98 -19.36
CA GLU A 113 -23.39 -4.21 -19.59
C GLU A 113 -24.42 -4.44 -18.48
N ALA A 114 -24.08 -4.12 -17.23
CA ALA A 114 -25.02 -4.17 -16.10
C ALA A 114 -26.12 -3.10 -16.21
N GLU A 115 -25.78 -1.86 -16.58
CA GLU A 115 -26.75 -0.78 -16.85
C GLU A 115 -27.69 -1.16 -18.00
N ALA A 116 -27.16 -1.65 -19.13
CA ALA A 116 -27.96 -2.05 -20.29
C ALA A 116 -28.90 -3.22 -19.99
N ARG A 117 -28.46 -4.19 -19.17
CA ARG A 117 -29.33 -5.28 -18.71
C ARG A 117 -30.45 -4.78 -17.80
N ALA A 118 -30.17 -3.81 -16.93
CA ALA A 118 -31.17 -3.20 -16.06
C ALA A 118 -32.18 -2.36 -16.85
N GLU A 119 -31.72 -1.59 -17.84
CA GLU A 119 -32.55 -0.77 -18.72
C GLU A 119 -33.46 -1.63 -19.59
N LYS A 120 -32.92 -2.68 -20.24
CA LYS A 120 -33.72 -3.65 -21.02
C LYS A 120 -34.78 -4.36 -20.16
N LYS A 121 -34.46 -4.65 -18.89
CA LYS A 121 -35.42 -5.24 -17.95
C LYS A 121 -36.54 -4.26 -17.57
N ALA A 122 -36.21 -2.97 -17.45
CA ALA A 122 -37.19 -1.91 -17.18
C ALA A 122 -38.06 -1.61 -18.41
N GLU A 123 -37.47 -1.60 -19.60
CA GLU A 123 -38.16 -1.43 -20.88
C GLU A 123 -39.16 -2.55 -21.12
N ASN A 124 -38.75 -3.82 -21.00
CA ASN A 124 -39.65 -4.97 -21.12
C ASN A 124 -40.80 -4.94 -20.08
N ALA A 125 -40.55 -4.39 -18.89
CA ALA A 125 -41.59 -4.25 -17.86
C ALA A 125 -42.56 -3.09 -18.16
N ALA A 126 -42.09 -2.03 -18.81
CA ALA A 126 -42.91 -0.92 -19.28
C ALA A 126 -43.73 -1.31 -20.51
N GLU A 127 -43.14 -2.05 -21.45
CA GLU A 127 -43.79 -2.60 -22.64
C GLU A 127 -44.94 -3.53 -22.25
N LYS A 128 -44.71 -4.50 -21.36
CA LYS A 128 -45.80 -5.35 -20.83
C LYS A 128 -46.91 -4.58 -20.12
N ARG A 129 -46.60 -3.42 -19.53
CA ARG A 129 -47.61 -2.53 -18.92
C ARG A 129 -48.38 -1.73 -19.98
N ALA A 130 -47.71 -1.35 -21.07
CA ALA A 130 -48.30 -0.65 -22.20
C ALA A 130 -49.19 -1.58 -23.03
N GLU A 131 -48.75 -2.81 -23.30
CA GLU A 131 -49.55 -3.85 -23.96
C GLU A 131 -50.84 -4.15 -23.19
N ARG A 132 -50.77 -4.37 -21.87
CA ARG A 132 -51.98 -4.55 -21.04
C ARG A 132 -52.93 -3.35 -21.06
N ARG A 133 -52.40 -2.14 -21.27
CA ARG A 133 -53.21 -0.92 -21.42
C ARG A 133 -53.78 -0.79 -22.82
N ALA A 134 -53.01 -1.20 -23.85
CA ALA A 134 -53.40 -1.16 -25.25
C ALA A 134 -54.43 -2.24 -25.57
N GLU A 135 -54.33 -3.46 -25.03
CA GLU A 135 -55.38 -4.48 -25.13
C GLU A 135 -56.68 -3.98 -24.50
N ALA A 136 -56.62 -3.36 -23.31
CA ALA A 136 -57.78 -2.76 -22.66
C ALA A 136 -58.39 -1.57 -23.43
N LEU A 137 -57.65 -0.97 -24.36
CA LEU A 137 -58.10 0.11 -25.24
C LEU A 137 -58.53 -0.40 -26.62
N ALA A 138 -57.88 -1.43 -27.15
CA ALA A 138 -58.19 -2.04 -28.45
C ALA A 138 -59.47 -2.87 -28.40
N GLU A 139 -59.80 -3.47 -27.25
CA GLU A 139 -61.15 -4.02 -27.00
C GLU A 139 -62.26 -2.95 -27.11
N ARG A 140 -61.92 -1.65 -27.09
CA ARG A 140 -62.87 -0.55 -27.32
C ARG A 140 -62.92 0.00 -28.74
N GLU A 141 -61.97 -0.34 -29.61
CA GLU A 141 -61.76 0.35 -30.90
C GLU A 141 -61.59 -0.59 -32.11
N VAL A 142 -62.21 -1.77 -32.10
CA VAL A 142 -62.37 -2.56 -33.32
C VAL A 142 -63.44 -1.91 -34.21
N ASP A 143 -63.05 -0.93 -35.01
CA ASP A 143 -63.74 -0.61 -36.26
C ASP A 143 -62.78 0.08 -37.26
N ASN A 144 -62.63 -0.57 -38.42
CA ASN A 144 -62.14 -0.04 -39.71
C ASN A 144 -60.62 -0.01 -40.02
N HIS A 145 -60.16 -1.13 -40.58
CA HIS A 145 -59.54 -1.35 -41.91
C HIS A 145 -58.45 -0.44 -42.54
N ASP A 146 -57.36 -1.16 -42.93
CA ASP A 146 -56.65 -1.30 -44.22
C ASP A 146 -55.96 -0.13 -44.98
N THR A 147 -54.61 -0.20 -44.94
CA THR A 147 -53.58 -0.33 -46.02
C THR A 147 -53.86 0.19 -47.44
N ASP A 148 -52.96 0.89 -48.16
CA ASP A 148 -51.64 0.46 -48.66
C ASP A 148 -50.87 1.63 -49.33
N ILE A 149 -49.59 1.91 -49.00
CA ILE A 149 -48.58 2.55 -49.90
C ILE A 149 -47.15 2.21 -49.39
N GLU A 150 -46.44 1.21 -49.95
CA GLU A 150 -45.13 0.79 -49.41
C GLU A 150 -43.84 1.02 -50.23
N GLU A 151 -43.85 1.41 -51.52
CA GLU A 151 -42.59 1.39 -52.28
C GLU A 151 -41.79 2.70 -52.41
N ARG A 152 -42.32 3.87 -52.00
CA ARG A 152 -41.54 5.15 -51.99
C ARG A 152 -40.95 5.52 -50.63
N HIS A 153 -41.15 4.68 -49.60
CA HIS A 153 -40.73 4.98 -48.24
C HIS A 153 -39.37 4.40 -47.84
N THR A 154 -38.83 3.44 -48.59
CA THR A 154 -37.61 2.68 -48.25
C THR A 154 -36.32 3.51 -48.40
N GLU A 155 -36.07 4.16 -49.54
CA GLU A 155 -34.84 4.97 -49.73
C GLU A 155 -34.78 6.22 -48.81
N LYS A 156 -35.95 6.83 -48.54
CA LYS A 156 -36.05 7.96 -47.60
C LYS A 156 -35.86 7.52 -46.14
N ARG A 157 -36.22 6.28 -45.81
CA ARG A 157 -36.00 5.66 -44.49
C ARG A 157 -34.53 5.30 -44.28
N GLU A 158 -33.86 4.75 -45.28
CA GLU A 158 -32.43 4.39 -45.19
C GLU A 158 -31.52 5.62 -45.00
N ARG A 159 -31.69 6.67 -45.81
CA ARG A 159 -30.92 7.93 -45.63
C ARG A 159 -31.21 8.63 -44.30
N LYS A 160 -32.44 8.51 -43.76
CA LYS A 160 -32.76 9.00 -42.41
C LYS A 160 -32.13 8.11 -41.34
N SER A 161 -32.12 6.79 -41.52
CA SER A 161 -31.55 5.80 -40.61
C SER A 161 -30.04 5.99 -40.44
N GLU A 162 -29.29 6.14 -41.54
CA GLU A 162 -27.84 6.37 -41.49
C GLU A 162 -27.48 7.71 -40.84
N ARG A 163 -28.24 8.78 -41.13
CA ARG A 163 -28.07 10.08 -40.46
C ARG A 163 -28.38 10.00 -38.96
N HIS A 164 -29.39 9.23 -38.57
CA HIS A 164 -29.70 8.98 -37.16
C HIS A 164 -28.64 8.14 -36.47
N ALA A 165 -28.10 7.11 -37.14
CA ALA A 165 -27.02 6.28 -36.62
C ALA A 165 -25.73 7.09 -36.41
N ASN A 166 -25.35 7.94 -37.36
CA ASN A 166 -24.20 8.83 -37.22
C ASN A 166 -24.39 9.91 -36.15
N LYS A 167 -25.59 10.49 -36.03
CA LYS A 167 -25.92 11.44 -34.95
C LYS A 167 -25.92 10.76 -33.58
N LYS A 168 -26.43 9.52 -33.50
CA LYS A 168 -26.42 8.69 -32.29
C LYS A 168 -25.00 8.31 -31.89
N ASN A 169 -24.14 7.90 -32.82
CA ASN A 169 -22.72 7.61 -32.56
C ASN A 169 -21.95 8.84 -32.09
N ARG A 170 -22.18 10.00 -32.70
CA ARG A 170 -21.56 11.27 -32.26
C ARG A 170 -22.01 11.66 -30.85
N ARG A 171 -23.31 11.54 -30.56
CA ARG A 171 -23.88 11.79 -29.22
C ARG A 171 -23.36 10.79 -28.19
N MET A 172 -23.23 9.52 -28.55
CA MET A 172 -22.63 8.48 -27.69
C MET A 172 -21.14 8.72 -27.43
N LYS A 173 -20.40 9.22 -28.43
CA LYS A 173 -18.98 9.62 -28.27
C LYS A 173 -18.85 10.83 -27.36
N GLU A 174 -19.73 11.82 -27.48
CA GLU A 174 -19.80 12.98 -26.55
C GLU A 174 -20.23 12.57 -25.13
N ILE A 175 -21.17 11.64 -24.98
CA ILE A 175 -21.54 11.06 -23.67
C ILE A 175 -20.36 10.28 -23.07
N ALA A 176 -19.65 9.50 -23.87
CA ALA A 176 -18.47 8.77 -23.43
C ALA A 176 -17.30 9.71 -23.04
N LEU A 177 -17.03 10.74 -23.84
CA LEU A 177 -16.01 11.77 -23.56
C LEU A 177 -16.38 12.62 -22.36
N SER A 178 -17.65 12.97 -22.18
CA SER A 178 -18.12 13.70 -20.99
C SER A 178 -18.12 12.83 -19.74
N ARG A 179 -18.39 11.52 -19.83
CA ARG A 179 -18.16 10.56 -18.74
C ARG A 179 -16.67 10.41 -18.42
N LEU A 180 -15.78 10.36 -19.41
CA LEU A 180 -14.32 10.33 -19.21
C LEU A 180 -13.79 11.61 -18.55
N ARG A 181 -14.23 12.79 -18.99
CA ARG A 181 -13.91 14.08 -18.33
C ARG A 181 -14.48 14.16 -16.90
N LYS A 182 -15.59 13.47 -16.64
CA LYS A 182 -16.15 13.28 -15.29
C LYS A 182 -15.40 12.22 -14.46
N LEU A 183 -14.38 11.57 -15.00
CA LEU A 183 -13.55 10.64 -14.25
C LEU A 183 -12.15 11.23 -14.00
N ASP A 184 -11.63 12.09 -14.87
CA ASP A 184 -10.32 12.76 -14.72
C ASP A 184 -10.13 13.56 -13.41
N HIS A 185 -11.21 13.89 -12.71
CA HIS A 185 -11.16 14.59 -11.43
C HIS A 185 -11.15 13.66 -10.22
N LEU A 186 -11.12 12.34 -10.41
CA LEU A 186 -11.09 11.35 -9.34
C LEU A 186 -9.78 10.59 -9.25
N TYR A 187 -8.86 10.78 -10.20
CA TYR A 187 -7.61 10.04 -10.27
C TYR A 187 -6.39 10.95 -10.26
N ASP A 188 -5.30 10.47 -9.69
CA ASP A 188 -3.97 11.06 -9.83
C ASP A 188 -3.35 10.71 -11.21
N ASP A 189 -2.14 11.23 -11.46
CA ASP A 189 -1.43 11.03 -12.73
C ASP A 189 -1.00 9.56 -12.97
N ASN A 190 -1.03 8.72 -11.93
CA ASN A 190 -0.70 7.30 -11.97
C ASN A 190 -1.95 6.39 -12.05
N GLY A 191 -3.16 6.97 -12.00
CA GLY A 191 -4.42 6.24 -12.09
C GLY A 191 -4.98 5.75 -10.75
N PHE A 192 -4.49 6.27 -9.62
CA PHE A 192 -5.05 6.00 -8.29
C PHE A 192 -6.16 6.97 -7.92
N LYS A 193 -7.20 6.45 -7.26
CA LYS A 193 -8.37 7.24 -6.89
C LYS A 193 -8.11 8.15 -5.70
N ALA A 194 -8.73 9.32 -5.70
CA ALA A 194 -8.83 10.23 -4.58
C ALA A 194 -10.28 10.72 -4.42
N ILE A 195 -10.58 11.29 -3.25
CA ILE A 195 -11.89 11.91 -3.02
C ILE A 195 -12.05 13.12 -3.92
N ASP A 196 -13.20 13.19 -4.59
CA ASP A 196 -13.55 14.30 -5.47
C ASP A 196 -13.38 15.63 -4.75
N ARG A 197 -12.55 16.51 -5.32
CA ARG A 197 -12.39 17.91 -4.90
C ARG A 197 -11.82 18.10 -3.49
N GLU A 198 -11.13 17.11 -2.95
CA GLU A 198 -10.48 17.21 -1.64
C GLU A 198 -8.96 17.12 -1.75
N LEU A 199 -8.28 18.18 -1.30
CA LEU A 199 -6.85 18.17 -1.04
C LEU A 199 -6.63 18.17 0.47
N LEU A 200 -5.48 17.62 0.84
CA LEU A 200 -4.97 17.64 2.20
C LEU A 200 -3.70 18.48 2.23
N ILE A 201 -3.55 19.20 3.33
CA ILE A 201 -2.35 19.95 3.66
C ILE A 201 -1.91 19.48 5.04
N LEU A 202 -0.65 19.07 5.14
CA LEU A 202 -0.04 18.66 6.39
C LEU A 202 1.16 19.58 6.66
N ALA A 203 1.08 20.32 7.77
CA ALA A 203 2.04 21.36 8.11
C ALA A 203 2.41 21.30 9.60
N ASN A 204 3.49 21.98 9.97
CA ASN A 204 3.81 22.20 11.38
C ASN A 204 2.82 23.20 11.98
N LYS A 205 2.67 23.16 13.30
CA LYS A 205 1.74 24.02 14.04
C LYS A 205 1.94 25.51 13.76
N ASP A 206 3.20 25.93 13.65
CA ASP A 206 3.57 27.34 13.50
C ASP A 206 3.77 27.77 12.04
N THR A 207 3.46 26.91 11.08
CA THR A 207 3.54 27.26 9.66
C THR A 207 2.42 28.27 9.33
N GLY A 208 2.81 29.49 8.95
CA GLY A 208 1.88 30.48 8.40
C GLY A 208 1.34 30.01 7.05
N LEU A 209 0.05 29.67 6.99
CA LEU A 209 -0.59 29.16 5.76
C LEU A 209 -1.51 30.24 5.19
N ASN A 210 -1.16 30.78 4.02
CA ASN A 210 -1.98 31.73 3.29
C ASN A 210 -3.11 31.03 2.51
N ILE A 211 -4.07 30.47 3.25
CA ILE A 211 -5.25 29.78 2.70
C ILE A 211 -6.49 30.57 3.08
N SER A 212 -7.40 30.76 2.11
CA SER A 212 -8.68 31.42 2.39
C SER A 212 -9.55 30.53 3.27
N ASP A 213 -10.17 31.09 4.32
CA ASP A 213 -11.10 30.37 5.19
C ASP A 213 -12.26 29.72 4.41
N LYS A 214 -12.62 30.27 3.25
CA LYS A 214 -13.66 29.73 2.37
C LYS A 214 -13.24 28.44 1.64
N GLU A 215 -11.93 28.20 1.51
CA GLU A 215 -11.37 26.98 0.91
C GLU A 215 -11.25 25.84 1.94
N ILE A 216 -11.17 26.17 3.23
CA ILE A 216 -10.98 25.22 4.33
C ILE A 216 -12.30 24.53 4.67
N LYS A 217 -12.33 23.20 4.58
CA LYS A 217 -13.44 22.38 5.08
C LYS A 217 -13.24 22.04 6.55
N GLU A 218 -12.02 21.68 6.92
CA GLU A 218 -11.69 21.24 8.28
C GLU A 218 -10.21 21.51 8.57
N ARG A 219 -9.90 21.88 9.82
CA ARG A 219 -8.54 22.03 10.34
C ARG A 219 -8.46 21.30 11.67
N VAL A 220 -7.51 20.38 11.79
CA VAL A 220 -7.33 19.54 12.99
C VAL A 220 -5.87 19.60 13.43
N TYR A 221 -5.65 19.84 14.72
CA TYR A 221 -4.34 19.63 15.34
C TYR A 221 -4.20 18.16 15.75
N LEU A 222 -3.20 17.51 15.18
CA LEU A 222 -2.82 16.12 15.43
C LEU A 222 -1.78 16.13 16.55
N ALA A 223 -2.25 16.04 17.79
CA ALA A 223 -1.41 16.22 18.98
C ALA A 223 -0.36 15.10 19.16
N GLY A 224 -0.66 13.88 18.72
CA GLY A 224 0.29 12.76 18.76
C GLY A 224 1.41 12.93 17.72
N LEU A 225 1.07 13.46 16.55
CA LEU A 225 2.05 13.73 15.49
C LEU A 225 2.70 15.11 15.57
N ASP A 226 2.17 16.02 16.38
CA ASP A 226 2.54 17.43 16.45
C ASP A 226 2.46 18.15 15.09
N MET A 227 1.33 17.97 14.40
CA MET A 227 1.07 18.54 13.08
C MET A 227 -0.32 19.14 12.98
N VAL A 228 -0.53 19.99 11.98
CA VAL A 228 -1.86 20.47 11.60
C VAL A 228 -2.22 19.82 10.27
N LEU A 229 -3.35 19.11 10.25
CA LEU A 229 -3.97 18.58 9.05
C LEU A 229 -5.14 19.46 8.64
N ILE A 230 -5.14 19.89 7.39
CA ILE A 230 -6.17 20.74 6.82
C ILE A 230 -6.75 20.06 5.60
N ARG A 231 -8.07 19.93 5.57
CA ARG A 231 -8.81 19.48 4.40
C ARG A 231 -9.41 20.68 3.69
N VAL A 232 -9.10 20.81 2.41
CA VAL A 232 -9.55 21.95 1.59
C VAL A 232 -10.37 21.48 0.39
N SER A 233 -11.32 22.30 -0.04
CA SER A 233 -12.13 22.05 -1.23
C SER A 233 -11.52 22.72 -2.46
N THR A 234 -11.46 22.01 -3.60
CA THR A 234 -11.03 22.61 -4.87
C THR A 234 -12.21 23.12 -5.72
N PRO A 235 -12.05 24.07 -6.68
CA PRO A 235 -13.13 24.56 -7.55
C PRO A 235 -13.68 23.51 -8.55
N LYS A 236 -14.94 23.65 -9.01
CA LYS A 236 -15.59 22.66 -9.92
C LYS A 236 -14.95 22.67 -11.31
N GLY A 237 -14.76 21.49 -11.89
CA GLY A 237 -14.29 21.33 -13.28
C GLY A 237 -12.77 21.43 -13.48
N LYS A 238 -11.97 21.62 -12.43
CA LYS A 238 -10.50 21.54 -12.51
C LYS A 238 -10.01 20.11 -12.24
N ASN A 239 -8.93 19.73 -12.91
CA ASN A 239 -8.22 18.49 -12.61
C ASN A 239 -7.60 18.57 -11.20
N LEU A 240 -7.65 17.45 -10.47
CA LEU A 240 -7.23 17.36 -9.08
C LEU A 240 -5.70 17.55 -8.92
N SER A 241 -4.89 16.89 -9.74
CA SER A 241 -3.42 17.06 -9.78
C SER A 241 -3.03 18.52 -10.06
N GLN A 242 -3.69 19.16 -11.03
CA GLN A 242 -3.47 20.58 -11.34
C GLN A 242 -3.84 21.49 -10.17
N SER A 243 -4.94 21.19 -9.48
CA SER A 243 -5.36 21.95 -8.30
C SER A 243 -4.36 21.80 -7.16
N ALA A 244 -3.79 20.61 -6.97
CA ALA A 244 -2.73 20.36 -6.00
C ALA A 244 -1.45 21.15 -6.35
N SER A 245 -1.02 21.14 -7.62
CA SER A 245 0.15 21.92 -8.07
C SER A 245 -0.05 23.42 -7.87
N GLN A 246 -1.19 23.97 -8.30
CA GLN A 246 -1.51 25.39 -8.09
C GLN A 246 -1.52 25.80 -6.61
N MET A 247 -1.88 24.87 -5.72
CA MET A 247 -1.88 25.14 -4.30
C MET A 247 -0.47 25.08 -3.69
N ARG A 248 0.39 24.18 -4.19
CA ARG A 248 1.81 24.14 -3.79
C ARG A 248 2.53 25.44 -4.18
N ASP A 249 2.22 25.99 -5.34
CA ASP A 249 2.80 27.26 -5.81
C ASP A 249 2.38 28.48 -4.95
N ARG A 250 1.30 28.36 -4.18
CA ARG A 250 0.75 29.44 -3.33
C ARG A 250 1.18 29.34 -1.86
N ILE A 251 1.57 28.16 -1.41
CA ILE A 251 1.76 27.84 0.01
C ILE A 251 3.15 27.25 0.19
N ASP A 252 4.11 28.14 0.46
CA ASP A 252 5.48 27.74 0.80
C ASP A 252 5.50 26.87 2.07
N ASN A 253 6.41 25.90 2.10
CA ASN A 253 6.68 25.03 3.26
C ASN A 253 5.49 24.18 3.77
N ALA A 254 4.49 23.91 2.93
CA ALA A 254 3.39 22.99 3.25
C ALA A 254 3.41 21.74 2.37
N ASN A 255 3.18 20.58 2.97
CA ASN A 255 3.05 19.34 2.21
C ASN A 255 1.60 19.20 1.75
N ILE A 256 1.39 19.12 0.44
CA ILE A 256 0.07 19.07 -0.17
C ILE A 256 -0.07 17.80 -1.00
N SER A 257 -1.13 17.04 -0.74
CA SER A 257 -1.49 15.84 -1.49
C SER A 257 -2.99 15.76 -1.73
N LEU A 258 -3.37 14.84 -2.61
CA LEU A 258 -4.75 14.43 -2.82
C LEU A 258 -5.23 13.62 -1.60
N ASN A 259 -6.53 13.64 -1.32
CA ASN A 259 -7.10 12.73 -0.33
C ASN A 259 -7.29 11.33 -0.96
N HIS A 260 -6.19 10.58 -1.15
CA HIS A 260 -6.18 9.29 -1.84
C HIS A 260 -7.03 8.22 -1.15
N LEU A 261 -7.55 7.29 -1.95
CA LEU A 261 -8.29 6.11 -1.51
C LEU A 261 -7.37 4.90 -1.33
N PHE A 262 -7.58 4.17 -0.24
CA PHE A 262 -6.92 2.92 0.11
C PHE A 262 -7.95 1.80 0.20
N ILE A 263 -7.55 0.56 -0.09
CA ILE A 263 -8.42 -0.62 -0.09
C ILE A 263 -7.94 -1.66 0.93
N PRO A 264 -8.85 -2.49 1.49
CA PRO A 264 -8.45 -3.61 2.33
C PRO A 264 -7.86 -4.74 1.48
N GLU A 265 -6.80 -5.39 1.97
CA GLU A 265 -6.04 -6.38 1.21
C GLU A 265 -6.50 -7.83 1.46
N SER A 266 -7.79 -8.14 1.28
CA SER A 266 -8.31 -9.51 1.38
C SER A 266 -9.42 -9.81 0.38
N ARG A 267 -9.57 -11.09 0.04
CA ARG A 267 -10.79 -11.67 -0.53
C ARG A 267 -11.16 -12.95 0.20
N ASP A 268 -12.38 -13.43 -0.03
CA ASP A 268 -12.77 -14.78 0.36
C ASP A 268 -11.91 -15.80 -0.43
N ALA A 269 -11.59 -16.95 0.15
CA ALA A 269 -10.62 -17.87 -0.42
C ALA A 269 -11.04 -18.39 -1.82
N ASP A 270 -10.08 -18.45 -2.75
CA ASP A 270 -10.28 -18.94 -4.12
C ASP A 270 -10.32 -20.48 -4.20
N ASP A 271 -9.98 -21.21 -3.12
CA ASP A 271 -9.70 -22.66 -3.18
C ASP A 271 -10.29 -23.45 -2.00
N VAL A 272 -10.67 -24.70 -2.30
CA VAL A 272 -11.49 -25.64 -1.50
C VAL A 272 -10.65 -26.46 -0.50
N ASN A 273 -9.39 -26.09 -0.29
CA ASN A 273 -8.45 -26.81 0.55
C ASN A 273 -8.79 -26.67 2.04
N ALA A 274 -8.39 -27.68 2.83
CA ALA A 274 -8.63 -27.70 4.27
C ALA A 274 -8.03 -26.45 4.95
N PRO A 275 -8.76 -25.81 5.88
CA PRO A 275 -8.31 -24.58 6.52
C PRO A 275 -7.01 -24.80 7.29
N TYR A 276 -6.07 -23.87 7.17
CA TYR A 276 -4.91 -23.78 8.05
C TYR A 276 -5.38 -23.19 9.38
N LEU A 277 -5.45 -24.05 10.40
CA LEU A 277 -6.01 -23.70 11.70
C LEU A 277 -5.01 -22.94 12.55
N MET A 278 -5.50 -22.02 13.38
CA MET A 278 -4.66 -21.20 14.29
C MET A 278 -3.77 -22.03 15.21
N ASN A 279 -4.22 -23.21 15.65
CA ASN A 279 -3.41 -24.09 16.50
C ASN A 279 -2.18 -24.64 15.75
N ASP A 280 -2.36 -25.12 14.52
CA ASP A 280 -1.26 -25.59 13.67
C ASP A 280 -0.28 -24.45 13.38
N ILE A 281 -0.79 -23.26 13.08
CA ILE A 281 0.02 -22.06 12.81
C ILE A 281 0.86 -21.71 14.04
N SER A 282 0.24 -21.72 15.23
CA SER A 282 0.92 -21.35 16.47
C SER A 282 2.10 -22.28 16.75
N GLN A 283 1.93 -23.58 16.50
CA GLN A 283 3.01 -24.55 16.59
C GLN A 283 4.12 -24.27 15.56
N ASN A 284 3.75 -24.03 14.30
CA ASN A 284 4.70 -23.82 13.20
C ASN A 284 5.48 -22.49 13.29
N LEU A 285 4.97 -21.50 14.02
CA LEU A 285 5.65 -20.22 14.25
C LEU A 285 6.35 -20.14 15.60
N ASN A 286 6.43 -21.25 16.35
CA ASN A 286 6.95 -21.30 17.73
C ASN A 286 6.27 -20.30 18.69
N LEU A 287 4.98 -20.01 18.46
CA LEU A 287 4.21 -19.09 19.28
C LEU A 287 3.81 -19.76 20.59
N SER A 288 4.27 -19.21 21.71
CA SER A 288 3.65 -19.46 23.01
C SER A 288 2.40 -18.60 23.08
N LEU A 289 1.21 -19.18 22.88
CA LEU A 289 -0.07 -18.45 22.91
C LEU A 289 -0.27 -17.72 24.26
N SER A 290 0.18 -16.47 24.29
CA SER A 290 0.34 -15.70 25.51
C SER A 290 -1.01 -15.19 26.02
N ASN A 291 -1.20 -15.34 27.32
CA ASN A 291 -2.32 -14.70 28.03
C ASN A 291 -1.89 -13.35 28.63
N ALA A 292 -0.74 -12.79 28.20
CA ALA A 292 -0.25 -11.51 28.65
C ALA A 292 -1.32 -10.42 28.43
N THR A 293 -1.66 -9.71 29.50
CA THR A 293 -2.72 -8.70 29.49
C THR A 293 -2.19 -7.29 29.35
N ASP A 294 -0.89 -7.09 29.55
CA ASP A 294 -0.17 -5.82 29.48
C ASP A 294 0.17 -5.39 28.04
N ILE A 295 0.10 -6.30 27.07
CA ILE A 295 0.32 -6.00 25.66
C ILE A 295 -0.80 -5.08 25.12
N ARG A 296 -0.39 -4.04 24.40
CA ARG A 296 -1.28 -3.09 23.72
C ARG A 296 -0.92 -3.01 22.25
N ILE A 297 -1.89 -3.28 21.38
CA ILE A 297 -1.68 -3.35 19.93
C ILE A 297 -2.71 -2.49 19.19
N GLY A 298 -2.26 -1.83 18.13
CA GLY A 298 -3.09 -1.01 17.26
C GLY A 298 -3.50 -1.76 16.01
N LEU A 299 -4.74 -1.54 15.58
CA LEU A 299 -5.27 -2.04 14.31
C LEU A 299 -5.90 -0.88 13.54
N ILE A 300 -5.43 -0.62 12.33
CA ILE A 300 -6.08 0.30 11.39
C ILE A 300 -6.76 -0.55 10.32
N ASP A 301 -8.09 -0.63 10.36
CA ASP A 301 -8.87 -1.49 9.48
C ASP A 301 -10.33 -1.00 9.33
N THR A 302 -11.17 -1.82 8.71
CA THR A 302 -12.63 -1.75 8.77
C THR A 302 -13.12 -1.95 10.22
N LEU A 303 -14.39 -1.67 10.48
CA LEU A 303 -14.95 -1.72 11.83
C LEU A 303 -14.90 -3.15 12.41
N VAL A 304 -14.59 -3.29 13.69
CA VAL A 304 -14.57 -4.60 14.36
C VAL A 304 -15.97 -4.93 14.89
N ASP A 305 -16.47 -6.13 14.57
CA ASP A 305 -17.70 -6.67 15.15
C ASP A 305 -17.45 -7.23 16.55
N LYS A 306 -17.60 -6.39 17.57
CA LYS A 306 -17.48 -6.78 18.98
C LYS A 306 -18.53 -7.78 19.45
N THR A 307 -19.60 -8.04 18.69
CA THR A 307 -20.63 -9.00 19.08
C THR A 307 -20.27 -10.44 18.73
N HIS A 308 -19.20 -10.63 17.95
CA HIS A 308 -18.73 -11.95 17.56
C HIS A 308 -18.26 -12.78 18.79
N ALA A 309 -18.54 -14.09 18.79
CA ALA A 309 -18.19 -15.00 19.88
C ALA A 309 -16.69 -15.02 20.23
N ALA A 310 -15.82 -14.82 19.24
CA ALA A 310 -14.37 -14.70 19.46
C ALA A 310 -13.92 -13.34 20.03
N LEU A 311 -14.77 -12.31 20.06
CA LEU A 311 -14.34 -10.93 20.35
C LEU A 311 -15.14 -10.25 21.48
N TYR A 312 -16.31 -10.78 21.86
CA TYR A 312 -17.21 -10.12 22.80
C TYR A 312 -16.63 -9.92 24.21
N ASN A 313 -15.78 -10.83 24.68
CA ASN A 313 -15.10 -10.72 25.97
C ASN A 313 -13.71 -10.08 25.89
N GLN A 314 -13.27 -9.69 24.70
CA GLN A 314 -11.92 -9.20 24.50
C GLN A 314 -11.83 -7.69 24.75
N ALA A 315 -10.67 -7.25 25.25
CA ALA A 315 -10.43 -5.86 25.60
C ALA A 315 -10.19 -4.98 24.34
N ILE A 316 -11.28 -4.64 23.65
CA ILE A 316 -11.25 -3.89 22.38
C ILE A 316 -11.81 -2.48 22.56
N THR A 317 -10.96 -1.48 22.33
CA THR A 317 -11.32 -0.06 22.20
C THR A 317 -11.42 0.30 20.74
N ILE A 318 -12.56 0.85 20.30
CA ILE A 318 -12.81 1.22 18.90
C ILE A 318 -12.99 2.72 18.79
N LYS A 319 -12.39 3.33 17.76
CA LYS A 319 -12.68 4.72 17.37
C LYS A 319 -12.87 4.80 15.85
N ASP A 320 -13.90 5.51 15.41
CA ASP A 320 -14.16 5.77 13.99
C ASP A 320 -13.51 7.07 13.54
N PHE A 321 -12.87 7.04 12.38
CA PHE A 321 -12.15 8.16 11.78
C PHE A 321 -12.69 8.55 10.41
N VAL A 322 -13.71 7.85 9.91
CA VAL A 322 -14.38 8.17 8.67
C VAL A 322 -15.17 9.48 8.84
N PRO A 323 -14.84 10.56 8.12
CA PRO A 323 -15.53 11.85 8.24
C PRO A 323 -16.80 11.93 7.37
N TYR A 324 -17.23 10.81 6.79
CA TYR A 324 -18.34 10.73 5.85
C TYR A 324 -19.53 10.00 6.50
N ASP A 325 -20.74 10.47 6.20
CA ASP A 325 -21.97 9.78 6.59
C ASP A 325 -22.23 8.58 5.65
N LYS A 326 -21.46 7.51 5.87
CA LYS A 326 -21.43 6.29 5.02
C LYS A 326 -21.35 5.03 5.86
N GLU A 327 -21.89 3.92 5.39
CA GLU A 327 -21.85 2.68 6.17
C GLU A 327 -20.40 2.20 6.41
N ARG A 328 -20.12 1.71 7.63
CA ARG A 328 -18.83 1.15 8.03
C ARG A 328 -18.86 -0.37 7.83
N PRO A 329 -18.07 -0.92 6.89
CA PRO A 329 -17.97 -2.36 6.72
C PRO A 329 -17.29 -3.00 7.94
N LYS A 330 -17.62 -4.27 8.23
CA LYS A 330 -17.10 -4.97 9.42
C LYS A 330 -16.27 -6.23 9.15
N SER A 331 -16.40 -6.81 7.96
CA SER A 331 -15.92 -8.16 7.66
C SER A 331 -14.41 -8.33 7.87
N HIS A 332 -13.59 -7.43 7.33
CA HIS A 332 -12.15 -7.60 7.31
C HIS A 332 -11.49 -7.34 8.68
N GLY A 333 -11.91 -6.29 9.38
CA GLY A 333 -11.35 -5.88 10.67
C GLY A 333 -11.72 -6.88 11.76
N THR A 334 -12.89 -7.51 11.65
CA THR A 334 -13.28 -8.64 12.52
C THR A 334 -12.36 -9.84 12.31
N ALA A 335 -12.04 -10.20 11.06
CA ALA A 335 -11.14 -11.30 10.75
C ALA A 335 -9.71 -11.03 11.29
N VAL A 336 -9.16 -9.84 11.05
CA VAL A 336 -7.82 -9.45 11.52
C VAL A 336 -7.77 -9.35 13.04
N ALA A 337 -8.78 -8.75 13.68
CA ALA A 337 -8.88 -8.66 15.13
C ALA A 337 -8.94 -10.05 15.79
N ALA A 338 -9.63 -11.02 15.18
CA ALA A 338 -9.66 -12.39 15.67
C ALA A 338 -8.28 -13.05 15.63
N ILE A 339 -7.50 -12.90 14.56
CA ILE A 339 -6.14 -13.45 14.49
C ILE A 339 -5.26 -12.90 15.64
N LEU A 340 -5.36 -11.59 15.89
CA LEU A 340 -4.60 -10.93 16.96
C LEU A 340 -5.06 -11.38 18.35
N VAL A 341 -6.31 -11.06 18.70
CA VAL A 341 -6.83 -11.13 20.06
C VAL A 341 -8.07 -12.01 20.19
N GLY A 342 -8.44 -12.83 19.21
CA GLY A 342 -9.66 -13.63 19.28
C GLY A 342 -9.60 -14.70 20.39
N HIS A 343 -10.72 -14.96 21.05
CA HIS A 343 -10.87 -16.07 21.98
C HIS A 343 -12.33 -16.56 22.04
N ASP A 344 -12.56 -17.76 21.53
CA ASP A 344 -13.79 -18.54 21.64
C ASP A 344 -13.43 -19.93 22.17
N PRO A 345 -13.65 -20.21 23.47
CA PRO A 345 -13.18 -21.42 24.12
C PRO A 345 -13.53 -22.70 23.35
N GLY A 346 -12.51 -23.50 23.04
CA GLY A 346 -12.64 -24.76 22.30
C GLY A 346 -12.83 -24.61 20.78
N LYS A 347 -12.91 -23.38 20.25
CA LYS A 347 -13.14 -23.13 18.82
C LYS A 347 -12.08 -22.25 18.17
N TYR A 348 -11.65 -21.18 18.83
CA TYR A 348 -10.74 -20.20 18.26
C TYR A 348 -9.87 -19.55 19.33
N LYS A 349 -8.56 -19.45 19.07
CA LYS A 349 -7.63 -18.68 19.89
C LYS A 349 -6.66 -17.92 18.98
N GLY A 350 -6.70 -16.59 19.09
CA GLY A 350 -5.76 -15.67 18.48
C GLY A 350 -4.42 -15.71 19.19
N ILE A 351 -3.42 -15.05 18.62
CA ILE A 351 -2.01 -15.16 19.00
C ILE A 351 -1.75 -14.58 20.40
N ILE A 352 -2.26 -13.37 20.63
CA ILE A 352 -2.12 -12.60 21.86
C ILE A 352 -3.51 -12.37 22.47
N ALA A 353 -4.23 -13.46 22.74
CA ALA A 353 -5.62 -13.43 23.22
C ALA A 353 -5.83 -12.64 24.53
N GLY A 354 -4.79 -12.38 25.33
CA GLY A 354 -4.88 -11.52 26.52
C GLY A 354 -4.76 -10.01 26.24
N ALA A 355 -4.28 -9.61 25.06
CA ALA A 355 -3.89 -8.24 24.78
C ALA A 355 -5.07 -7.26 24.66
N ARG A 356 -4.76 -5.97 24.84
CA ARG A 356 -5.70 -4.87 24.63
C ARG A 356 -5.58 -4.34 23.20
N LEU A 357 -6.65 -4.45 22.43
CA LEU A 357 -6.71 -4.01 21.04
C LEU A 357 -7.28 -2.59 20.93
N TYR A 358 -6.57 -1.72 20.24
CA TYR A 358 -7.01 -0.38 19.87
C TYR A 358 -7.29 -0.34 18.37
N ALA A 359 -8.57 -0.48 18.00
CA ALA A 359 -9.01 -0.58 16.61
C ALA A 359 -9.52 0.77 16.07
N ALA A 360 -8.81 1.32 15.10
CA ALA A 360 -9.21 2.48 14.33
C ALA A 360 -10.00 2.04 13.09
N SER A 361 -11.29 2.37 13.07
CA SER A 361 -12.15 2.20 11.89
C SER A 361 -11.89 3.34 10.91
N VAL A 362 -11.33 3.03 9.75
CA VAL A 362 -10.98 4.03 8.71
C VAL A 362 -11.69 3.81 7.38
N PHE A 363 -12.38 2.68 7.23
CA PHE A 363 -13.02 2.30 5.98
C PHE A 363 -14.53 2.59 5.98
N PHE A 364 -15.05 2.91 4.81
CA PHE A 364 -16.46 3.11 4.55
C PHE A 364 -16.87 2.53 3.20
N LYS A 365 -18.17 2.25 3.02
CA LYS A 365 -18.73 1.90 1.72
C LYS A 365 -18.70 3.13 0.80
N TYR A 366 -17.72 3.17 -0.09
CA TYR A 366 -17.53 4.24 -1.06
C TYR A 366 -18.64 4.22 -2.13
N ASN A 367 -18.99 3.01 -2.60
CA ASN A 367 -20.15 2.78 -3.44
C ASN A 367 -20.75 1.38 -3.13
N ARG A 368 -21.67 0.90 -3.97
CA ARG A 368 -22.37 -0.38 -3.73
C ARG A 368 -21.44 -1.59 -3.62
N THR A 369 -20.27 -1.56 -4.26
CA THR A 369 -19.37 -2.71 -4.36
C THR A 369 -17.97 -2.43 -3.80
N LYS A 370 -17.62 -1.18 -3.54
CA LYS A 370 -16.27 -0.77 -3.12
C LYS A 370 -16.27 -0.20 -1.71
N VAL A 371 -15.29 -0.66 -0.95
CA VAL A 371 -14.91 -0.15 0.37
C VAL A 371 -13.61 0.63 0.21
N ALA A 372 -13.50 1.79 0.86
CA ALA A 372 -12.29 2.59 0.82
C ALA A 372 -11.99 3.25 2.17
N ALA A 373 -10.72 3.48 2.45
CA ALA A 373 -10.24 4.40 3.46
C ALA A 373 -9.61 5.61 2.78
N THR A 374 -9.44 6.72 3.50
CA THR A 374 -8.80 7.93 2.98
C THR A 374 -7.49 8.23 3.66
N THR A 375 -6.58 8.92 2.96
CA THR A 375 -5.34 9.46 3.53
C THR A 375 -5.62 10.21 4.84
N GLU A 376 -6.65 11.06 4.85
CA GLU A 376 -7.09 11.76 6.07
C GLU A 376 -7.42 10.81 7.22
N SER A 377 -8.26 9.80 6.97
CA SER A 377 -8.68 8.83 7.99
C SER A 377 -7.49 8.06 8.56
N LEU A 378 -6.52 7.69 7.70
CA LEU A 378 -5.30 7.00 8.09
C LEU A 378 -4.41 7.88 8.98
N ILE A 379 -4.17 9.13 8.58
CA ILE A 379 -3.33 10.06 9.37
C ILE A 379 -3.95 10.32 10.75
N ARG A 380 -5.28 10.54 10.82
CA ARG A 380 -5.99 10.75 12.10
C ARG A 380 -5.97 9.49 12.99
N ALA A 381 -6.07 8.31 12.39
CA ALA A 381 -5.95 7.04 13.12
C ALA A 381 -4.55 6.85 13.71
N LEU A 382 -3.50 7.13 12.93
CA LEU A 382 -2.10 7.08 13.38
C LEU A 382 -1.86 8.05 14.54
N ASP A 383 -2.34 9.30 14.42
CA ASP A 383 -2.27 10.28 15.51
C ASP A 383 -2.89 9.77 16.81
N TRP A 384 -4.10 9.22 16.73
CA TRP A 384 -4.77 8.65 17.90
C TRP A 384 -4.00 7.48 18.50
N LEU A 385 -3.47 6.56 17.70
CA LEU A 385 -2.72 5.40 18.20
C LEU A 385 -1.40 5.84 18.88
N VAL A 386 -0.75 6.89 18.39
CA VAL A 386 0.40 7.50 19.06
C VAL A 386 -0.01 8.11 20.42
N LEU A 387 -1.13 8.85 20.48
CA LEU A 387 -1.67 9.36 21.76
C LEU A 387 -2.05 8.23 22.72
N GLN A 388 -2.51 7.11 22.19
CA GLN A 388 -2.73 5.90 22.97
C GLN A 388 -1.43 5.18 23.34
N LYS A 389 -0.23 5.65 22.97
CA LYS A 389 1.06 4.99 23.30
C LYS A 389 1.10 3.53 22.82
N ILE A 390 0.67 3.30 21.58
CA ILE A 390 0.69 1.97 20.97
C ILE A 390 2.06 1.70 20.35
N SER A 391 2.70 0.61 20.75
CA SER A 391 4.04 0.25 20.28
C SER A 391 4.05 -0.46 18.93
N VAL A 392 3.02 -1.23 18.59
CA VAL A 392 2.91 -1.92 17.30
C VAL A 392 1.55 -1.65 16.68
N ILE A 393 1.56 -1.21 15.42
CA ILE A 393 0.36 -0.84 14.66
C ILE A 393 0.29 -1.72 13.40
N ASN A 394 -0.75 -2.55 13.32
CA ASN A 394 -1.06 -3.34 12.14
C ASN A 394 -1.92 -2.53 11.16
N MET A 395 -1.47 -2.45 9.89
CA MET A 395 -2.17 -1.82 8.77
C MET A 395 -2.40 -2.84 7.65
N SER A 396 -3.56 -3.48 7.65
CA SER A 396 -3.92 -4.55 6.72
C SER A 396 -4.58 -4.01 5.43
N LEU A 397 -3.96 -3.01 4.82
CA LEU A 397 -4.48 -2.24 3.68
C LEU A 397 -3.37 -1.85 2.71
N SER A 398 -3.76 -1.46 1.49
CA SER A 398 -2.83 -0.90 0.52
C SER A 398 -3.43 0.22 -0.32
N GLY A 399 -2.57 1.02 -0.93
CA GLY A 399 -2.94 2.13 -1.80
C GLY A 399 -1.72 2.83 -2.39
N PRO A 400 -1.92 4.03 -2.98
CA PRO A 400 -0.85 4.78 -3.64
C PRO A 400 0.20 5.31 -2.66
N ALA A 401 1.35 5.69 -3.23
CA ALA A 401 2.27 6.59 -2.56
C ALA A 401 1.56 7.92 -2.27
N ASP A 402 1.53 8.32 -1.01
CA ASP A 402 0.99 9.59 -0.56
C ASP A 402 2.04 10.27 0.35
N PRO A 403 2.58 11.43 -0.07
CA PRO A 403 3.61 12.11 0.71
C PRO A 403 3.19 12.45 2.15
N LEU A 404 1.91 12.73 2.40
CA LEU A 404 1.45 13.12 3.74
C LEU A 404 1.35 11.89 4.64
N LEU A 405 0.88 10.77 4.09
CA LEU A 405 0.90 9.49 4.81
C LEU A 405 2.34 9.07 5.13
N GLY A 406 3.27 9.22 4.18
CA GLY A 406 4.70 8.95 4.40
C GLY A 406 5.30 9.78 5.54
N ILE A 407 4.98 11.08 5.61
CA ILE A 407 5.39 11.97 6.71
C ILE A 407 4.79 11.51 8.04
N ALA A 408 3.49 11.20 8.07
CA ALA A 408 2.82 10.74 9.28
C ALA A 408 3.44 9.44 9.80
N ILE A 409 3.71 8.47 8.92
CA ILE A 409 4.37 7.20 9.25
C ILE A 409 5.78 7.43 9.80
N LYS A 410 6.56 8.32 9.20
CA LYS A 410 7.88 8.69 9.73
C LYS A 410 7.77 9.22 11.16
N ARG A 411 6.82 10.13 11.44
CA ARG A 411 6.61 10.66 12.79
C ARG A 411 6.15 9.61 13.80
N VAL A 412 5.24 8.72 13.42
CA VAL A 412 4.80 7.60 14.27
C VAL A 412 6.00 6.75 14.69
N ARG A 413 6.92 6.46 13.76
CA ARG A 413 8.16 5.72 14.04
C ARG A 413 9.12 6.49 14.94
N GLU A 414 9.27 7.80 14.73
CA GLU A 414 10.07 8.67 15.62
C GLU A 414 9.52 8.73 17.05
N LYS A 415 8.22 8.46 17.24
CA LYS A 415 7.59 8.31 18.56
C LYS A 415 7.73 6.90 19.15
N GLY A 416 8.45 6.00 18.48
CA GLY A 416 8.77 4.66 18.96
C GLY A 416 7.77 3.58 18.57
N SER A 417 6.79 3.86 17.71
CA SER A 417 5.83 2.87 17.24
C SER A 417 6.35 2.15 15.99
N ILE A 418 6.26 0.82 15.97
CA ILE A 418 6.50 -0.02 14.80
C ILE A 418 5.21 -0.11 13.99
N ILE A 419 5.31 0.07 12.68
CA ILE A 419 4.19 -0.12 11.76
C ILE A 419 4.44 -1.40 10.97
N VAL A 420 3.44 -2.28 10.94
CA VAL A 420 3.44 -3.52 10.18
C VAL A 420 2.35 -3.42 9.12
N ALA A 421 2.66 -3.73 7.86
CA ALA A 421 1.71 -3.57 6.78
C ALA A 421 1.78 -4.69 5.74
N ALA A 422 0.63 -4.98 5.14
CA ALA A 422 0.51 -5.95 4.05
C ALA A 422 1.13 -5.41 2.75
N VAL A 423 1.91 -6.24 2.05
CA VAL A 423 2.60 -5.83 0.79
C VAL A 423 1.63 -5.58 -0.38
N GLY A 424 0.40 -6.10 -0.29
CA GLY A 424 -0.63 -5.98 -1.32
C GLY A 424 -0.84 -7.27 -2.12
N ASN A 425 -1.99 -7.33 -2.81
CA ASN A 425 -2.44 -8.51 -3.55
C ASN A 425 -2.61 -8.28 -5.07
N GLY A 426 -1.79 -7.39 -5.64
CA GLY A 426 -1.75 -7.06 -7.07
C GLY A 426 -1.00 -8.07 -7.94
N GLY A 427 -0.20 -8.95 -7.32
CA GLY A 427 0.58 -9.98 -8.01
C GLY A 427 2.08 -9.67 -8.08
N PRO A 428 2.89 -10.62 -8.57
CA PRO A 428 4.35 -10.54 -8.50
C PRO A 428 4.96 -9.41 -9.34
N THR A 429 4.25 -8.91 -10.34
CA THR A 429 4.67 -7.82 -11.24
C THR A 429 4.06 -6.46 -10.84
N ALA A 430 3.20 -6.43 -9.84
CA ALA A 430 2.54 -5.20 -9.41
C ALA A 430 3.58 -4.21 -8.85
N ALA A 431 3.34 -2.92 -9.09
CA ALA A 431 4.13 -1.87 -8.48
C ALA A 431 4.05 -1.94 -6.93
N PRO A 432 5.06 -1.43 -6.20
CA PRO A 432 5.00 -1.33 -4.76
C PRO A 432 3.76 -0.56 -4.28
N LEU A 433 3.07 -1.11 -3.29
CA LEU A 433 1.90 -0.49 -2.67
C LEU A 433 2.23 -0.03 -1.25
N TYR A 434 1.49 0.97 -0.78
CA TYR A 434 1.77 1.69 0.46
C TYR A 434 0.64 1.45 1.47
N PRO A 435 0.93 1.35 2.78
CA PRO A 435 2.16 1.84 3.42
C PRO A 435 3.34 0.87 3.47
N ALA A 436 3.18 -0.39 3.08
CA ALA A 436 4.22 -1.40 3.20
C ALA A 436 5.55 -1.02 2.51
N ALA A 437 5.50 -0.33 1.38
CA ALA A 437 6.70 0.11 0.67
C ALA A 437 7.38 1.37 1.27
N TYR A 438 6.86 1.98 2.34
CA TYR A 438 7.55 3.11 2.98
C TYR A 438 8.78 2.65 3.77
N PRO A 439 9.89 3.43 3.74
CA PRO A 439 11.07 3.11 4.53
C PRO A 439 10.78 2.92 6.03
N GLY A 440 11.20 1.76 6.54
CA GLY A 440 11.08 1.38 7.95
C GLY A 440 9.69 0.93 8.40
N VAL A 441 8.75 0.72 7.47
CA VAL A 441 7.57 -0.11 7.71
C VAL A 441 7.95 -1.57 7.58
N VAL A 442 7.47 -2.42 8.47
CA VAL A 442 7.65 -3.87 8.40
C VAL A 442 6.64 -4.43 7.40
N ALA A 443 7.09 -4.67 6.18
CA ALA A 443 6.24 -5.17 5.10
C ALA A 443 6.11 -6.70 5.15
N VAL A 444 4.88 -7.20 5.12
CA VAL A 444 4.58 -8.63 5.30
C VAL A 444 3.94 -9.23 4.06
N THR A 445 4.55 -10.31 3.56
CA THR A 445 3.98 -11.18 2.51
C THR A 445 3.29 -12.40 3.13
N ALA A 446 2.48 -13.10 2.34
CA ALA A 446 1.71 -14.26 2.78
C ALA A 446 2.29 -15.57 2.22
N VAL A 447 2.25 -16.62 3.03
CA VAL A 447 2.52 -18.01 2.62
C VAL A 447 1.38 -18.95 3.00
N ASP A 448 1.30 -20.08 2.30
CA ASP A 448 0.40 -21.19 2.64
C ASP A 448 0.98 -22.16 3.67
N LYS A 449 0.24 -23.23 3.99
CA LYS A 449 0.65 -24.27 4.95
C LYS A 449 1.90 -25.04 4.47
N GLN A 450 2.15 -25.07 3.17
CA GLN A 450 3.33 -25.66 2.54
C GLN A 450 4.47 -24.64 2.35
N GLN A 451 4.33 -23.44 2.92
CA GLN A 451 5.29 -22.34 2.83
C GLN A 451 5.49 -21.76 1.42
N HIS A 452 4.58 -22.04 0.48
CA HIS A 452 4.60 -21.36 -0.82
C HIS A 452 4.05 -19.95 -0.69
N VAL A 453 4.69 -18.99 -1.36
CA VAL A 453 4.20 -17.61 -1.44
C VAL A 453 2.81 -17.54 -2.04
N TYR A 454 1.96 -16.70 -1.46
CA TYR A 454 0.65 -16.39 -2.00
C TYR A 454 0.78 -15.85 -3.43
N LEU A 455 0.09 -16.49 -4.38
CA LEU A 455 0.22 -16.21 -5.82
C LEU A 455 0.01 -14.73 -6.18
N ARG A 456 -0.86 -14.04 -5.43
CA ARG A 456 -1.18 -12.64 -5.65
C ARG A 456 -0.34 -11.66 -4.83
N ALA A 457 0.56 -12.13 -3.96
CA ALA A 457 1.37 -11.22 -3.16
C ALA A 457 2.27 -10.36 -4.05
N ASN A 458 2.29 -9.06 -3.77
CA ASN A 458 3.28 -8.17 -4.37
C ASN A 458 4.69 -8.58 -3.95
N ARG A 459 5.66 -8.29 -4.82
CA ARG A 459 7.08 -8.59 -4.59
C ARG A 459 7.91 -7.31 -4.65
N GLY A 460 9.04 -7.32 -3.97
CA GLY A 460 10.00 -6.22 -4.00
C GLY A 460 10.99 -6.25 -2.85
N ARG A 461 12.04 -5.43 -2.95
CA ARG A 461 13.08 -5.33 -1.91
C ARG A 461 12.59 -4.73 -0.59
N TYR A 462 11.35 -4.24 -0.54
CA TYR A 462 10.73 -3.72 0.67
C TYR A 462 10.07 -4.80 1.53
N VAL A 463 9.87 -6.02 1.00
CA VAL A 463 9.30 -7.15 1.75
C VAL A 463 10.26 -7.53 2.87
N ALA A 464 9.79 -7.48 4.12
CA ALA A 464 10.61 -7.79 5.30
C ALA A 464 10.45 -9.25 5.73
N PHE A 465 9.21 -9.70 5.93
CA PHE A 465 8.93 -11.06 6.42
C PHE A 465 7.81 -11.72 5.65
N SER A 466 7.81 -13.05 5.66
CA SER A 466 6.67 -13.86 5.29
C SER A 466 5.99 -14.44 6.53
N ALA A 467 4.67 -14.56 6.47
CA ALA A 467 3.85 -15.19 7.52
C ALA A 467 2.64 -15.93 6.92
N PRO A 468 2.01 -16.85 7.67
CA PRO A 468 0.83 -17.57 7.21
C PRO A 468 -0.30 -16.60 6.84
N GLY A 469 -0.78 -16.69 5.60
CA GLY A 469 -1.83 -15.80 5.11
C GLY A 469 -2.72 -16.41 4.04
N VAL A 470 -2.61 -17.72 3.78
CA VAL A 470 -3.43 -18.43 2.79
C VAL A 470 -4.24 -19.51 3.49
N ASN A 471 -5.54 -19.54 3.20
CA ASN A 471 -6.54 -20.46 3.74
C ASN A 471 -6.61 -20.46 5.28
N ILE A 472 -6.50 -19.28 5.90
CA ILE A 472 -6.53 -19.13 7.35
C ILE A 472 -7.99 -19.05 7.83
N SER A 473 -8.33 -19.81 8.87
CA SER A 473 -9.63 -19.66 9.54
C SER A 473 -9.69 -18.36 10.33
N THR A 474 -10.74 -17.57 10.13
CA THR A 474 -10.95 -16.25 10.74
C THR A 474 -12.40 -16.06 11.17
N ALA A 475 -12.65 -15.16 12.12
CA ALA A 475 -14.01 -14.78 12.50
C ALA A 475 -14.72 -14.07 11.34
N ASN A 476 -16.00 -14.41 11.10
CA ASN A 476 -16.85 -13.72 10.16
C ASN A 476 -17.77 -12.73 10.88
N ALA A 477 -17.84 -11.48 10.40
CA ALA A 477 -18.73 -10.49 10.98
C ALA A 477 -20.20 -10.96 10.86
N GLY A 478 -20.98 -10.80 11.93
CA GLY A 478 -22.32 -11.37 12.03
C GLY A 478 -22.38 -12.82 12.53
N GLY A 479 -21.24 -13.48 12.74
CA GLY A 479 -21.13 -14.78 13.40
C GLY A 479 -20.45 -15.86 12.56
N GLY A 480 -19.93 -16.88 13.26
CA GLY A 480 -19.27 -18.03 12.65
C GLY A 480 -17.84 -17.74 12.18
N TYR A 481 -17.25 -18.73 11.51
CA TYR A 481 -15.87 -18.65 11.02
C TYR A 481 -15.85 -18.87 9.51
N GLN A 482 -14.88 -18.26 8.84
CA GLN A 482 -14.68 -18.38 7.41
C GLN A 482 -13.19 -18.44 7.07
N VAL A 483 -12.88 -19.01 5.90
CA VAL A 483 -11.52 -19.16 5.41
C VAL A 483 -11.15 -17.96 4.54
N ARG A 484 -9.99 -17.36 4.80
CA ARG A 484 -9.50 -16.18 4.06
C ARG A 484 -8.05 -16.32 3.63
N SER A 485 -7.74 -15.65 2.53
CA SER A 485 -6.40 -15.56 1.96
C SER A 485 -6.05 -14.11 1.62
N GLY A 486 -4.82 -13.71 1.92
CA GLY A 486 -4.30 -12.39 1.60
C GLY A 486 -3.10 -12.01 2.46
N THR A 487 -2.30 -11.07 1.95
CA THR A 487 -1.19 -10.46 2.71
C THR A 487 -1.69 -9.71 3.94
N SER A 488 -2.94 -9.23 3.93
CA SER A 488 -3.61 -8.65 5.10
C SER A 488 -3.83 -9.62 6.27
N ILE A 489 -3.94 -10.92 5.95
CA ILE A 489 -4.14 -12.01 6.91
C ILE A 489 -2.80 -12.43 7.52
N ALA A 490 -1.70 -12.26 6.77
CA ALA A 490 -0.34 -12.52 7.25
C ALA A 490 0.20 -11.42 8.19
N ALA A 491 -0.05 -10.14 7.89
CA ALA A 491 0.38 -8.99 8.69
C ALA A 491 0.09 -9.07 10.21
N PRO A 492 -1.09 -9.54 10.69
CA PRO A 492 -1.35 -9.65 12.12
C PRO A 492 -0.46 -10.68 12.83
N PHE A 493 0.05 -11.72 12.16
CA PHE A 493 0.98 -12.66 12.79
C PHE A 493 2.29 -11.99 13.18
N VAL A 494 2.88 -11.25 12.25
CA VAL A 494 4.11 -10.47 12.51
C VAL A 494 3.86 -9.39 13.56
N SER A 495 2.71 -8.71 13.50
CA SER A 495 2.33 -7.69 14.47
C SER A 495 2.21 -8.23 15.89
N ALA A 496 1.63 -9.42 16.06
CA ALA A 496 1.49 -10.06 17.36
C ALA A 496 2.84 -10.48 17.94
N ILE A 497 3.72 -11.09 17.12
CA ILE A 497 5.09 -11.48 17.52
C ILE A 497 5.87 -10.24 17.98
N LEU A 498 5.83 -9.16 17.19
CA LEU A 498 6.48 -7.90 17.55
C LEU A 498 5.91 -7.31 18.84
N ALA A 499 4.58 -7.34 19.03
CA ALA A 499 3.95 -6.77 20.22
C ALA A 499 4.28 -7.57 21.50
N GLU A 500 4.40 -8.88 21.40
CA GLU A 500 4.81 -9.76 22.50
C GLU A 500 6.29 -9.57 22.86
N MET A 501 7.13 -9.37 21.85
CA MET A 501 8.58 -9.20 22.01
C MET A 501 9.03 -7.77 22.34
N HIS A 502 8.13 -6.79 22.30
CA HIS A 502 8.48 -5.39 22.50
C HIS A 502 8.21 -4.98 23.97
N PRO A 503 9.18 -5.14 24.90
CA PRO A 503 9.08 -4.46 26.18
C PRO A 503 9.14 -2.95 25.94
N ILE A 504 8.37 -2.23 26.74
CA ILE A 504 8.37 -0.78 26.85
C ILE A 504 9.77 -0.35 27.32
N ASN A 505 10.76 -0.24 26.42
CA ASN A 505 12.00 0.57 26.51
C ASN A 505 13.01 0.26 25.37
N GLY A 506 12.76 0.83 24.18
CA GLY A 506 13.65 1.75 23.44
C GLY A 506 15.10 1.41 23.02
N THR A 507 15.78 0.38 23.51
CA THR A 507 17.23 0.21 23.22
C THR A 507 17.56 -0.90 22.24
N VAL A 508 16.62 -1.81 21.94
CA VAL A 508 16.87 -2.97 21.09
C VAL A 508 16.05 -2.86 19.81
N ASN A 509 16.73 -2.94 18.65
CA ASN A 509 16.04 -3.04 17.37
C ASN A 509 15.46 -4.45 17.20
N ILE A 510 14.24 -4.65 17.68
CA ILE A 510 13.57 -5.96 17.70
C ILE A 510 13.37 -6.55 16.29
N VAL A 511 13.27 -5.69 15.28
CA VAL A 511 13.16 -6.11 13.88
C VAL A 511 14.45 -6.82 13.46
N GLU A 512 15.62 -6.23 13.72
CA GLU A 512 16.93 -6.84 13.40
C GLU A 512 17.17 -8.18 14.11
N ILE A 513 16.60 -8.37 15.30
CA ILE A 513 16.64 -9.66 15.98
C ILE A 513 15.79 -10.69 15.22
N LEU A 514 14.57 -10.31 14.82
CA LEU A 514 13.67 -11.17 14.07
C LEU A 514 14.20 -11.48 12.66
N GLU A 515 14.93 -10.57 12.02
CA GLU A 515 15.61 -10.83 10.73
C GLU A 515 16.57 -12.03 10.79
N LYS A 516 17.13 -12.31 11.98
CA LYS A 516 18.03 -13.45 12.23
C LYS A 516 17.30 -14.68 12.75
N ASN A 517 16.02 -14.57 13.06
CA ASN A 517 15.18 -15.64 13.61
C ASN A 517 14.01 -15.93 12.66
N THR A 518 14.34 -16.35 11.45
CA THR A 518 13.39 -16.78 10.43
C THR A 518 13.73 -18.18 9.94
N ILE A 519 12.75 -18.85 9.34
CA ILE A 519 13.01 -19.98 8.44
C ILE A 519 13.22 -19.36 7.06
N ASP A 520 14.44 -19.47 6.54
CA ASP A 520 14.79 -18.98 5.20
C ASP A 520 13.99 -19.73 4.12
N LEU A 521 13.32 -18.98 3.24
CA LEU A 521 12.46 -19.51 2.19
C LEU A 521 12.87 -18.92 0.84
N GLY A 522 12.78 -19.72 -0.22
CA GLY A 522 13.13 -19.27 -1.56
C GLY A 522 14.63 -19.26 -1.78
N LYS A 523 15.20 -18.11 -2.18
CA LYS A 523 16.65 -18.00 -2.40
C LYS A 523 17.32 -17.78 -1.05
N LYS A 524 18.44 -18.48 -0.82
CA LYS A 524 19.20 -18.36 0.44
C LYS A 524 19.46 -16.89 0.81
N GLY A 525 19.07 -16.53 2.04
CA GLY A 525 19.17 -15.19 2.59
C GLY A 525 18.00 -14.30 2.17
N PHE A 526 18.23 -12.99 2.17
CA PHE A 526 17.18 -12.04 1.80
C PHE A 526 16.77 -12.18 0.32
N ASP A 527 15.47 -12.26 0.05
CA ASP A 527 14.93 -12.14 -1.30
C ASP A 527 13.66 -11.27 -1.39
N SER A 528 13.32 -10.82 -2.60
CA SER A 528 12.19 -9.91 -2.84
C SER A 528 10.80 -10.57 -2.78
N THR A 529 10.74 -11.88 -2.51
CA THR A 529 9.51 -12.67 -2.48
C THR A 529 9.13 -13.02 -1.05
N TYR A 530 10.07 -13.52 -0.25
CA TYR A 530 9.88 -13.96 1.14
C TYR A 530 10.50 -13.00 2.17
N GLY A 531 11.24 -11.99 1.72
CA GLY A 531 11.98 -11.10 2.61
C GLY A 531 13.13 -11.86 3.26
N TYR A 532 13.24 -11.76 4.59
CA TYR A 532 14.18 -12.55 5.39
C TYR A 532 13.69 -14.00 5.65
N GLY A 533 12.49 -14.37 5.20
CA GLY A 533 11.93 -15.71 5.37
C GLY A 533 10.66 -15.72 6.23
N LEU A 534 10.25 -16.93 6.64
CA LEU A 534 9.08 -17.14 7.49
C LEU A 534 9.42 -16.75 8.92
N ILE A 535 8.72 -15.75 9.45
CA ILE A 535 8.95 -15.26 10.80
C ILE A 535 8.80 -16.38 11.83
N GLN A 536 9.64 -16.37 12.86
CA GLN A 536 9.54 -17.26 14.01
C GLN A 536 9.51 -16.42 15.29
N ALA A 537 8.61 -16.77 16.21
CA ALA A 537 8.63 -16.18 17.54
C ALA A 537 9.88 -16.64 18.29
N ILE A 538 10.46 -15.75 19.10
CA ILE A 538 11.60 -16.09 19.96
C ILE A 538 11.05 -16.46 21.32
N ASN A 539 11.16 -17.74 21.67
CA ASN A 539 10.72 -18.27 22.96
C ASN A 539 11.77 -17.97 24.04
N THR A 540 12.10 -16.69 24.24
CA THR A 540 12.94 -16.28 25.36
C THR A 540 12.04 -15.93 26.54
N GLN A 541 11.98 -16.84 27.52
CA GLN A 541 11.96 -16.38 28.92
C GLN A 541 13.06 -15.33 29.02
N VAL A 542 12.71 -14.06 29.26
CA VAL A 542 13.61 -12.91 29.23
C VAL A 542 14.72 -13.09 30.27
N SER A 543 15.76 -13.83 29.90
CA SER A 543 17.02 -14.00 30.60
C SER A 543 18.06 -14.12 29.49
N ALA A 544 18.92 -13.12 29.37
CA ALA A 544 19.99 -13.01 28.38
C ALA A 544 19.58 -12.56 26.95
N LEU A 545 19.11 -11.33 26.82
CA LEU A 545 19.65 -10.49 25.73
C LEU A 545 20.93 -9.85 26.28
N PRO A 546 22.09 -9.98 25.61
CA PRO A 546 23.32 -9.37 26.07
C PRO A 546 23.16 -7.84 26.05
N SER A 547 23.29 -7.22 27.21
CA SER A 547 23.53 -5.78 27.31
C SER A 547 24.87 -5.49 26.62
N LYS A 548 24.86 -4.68 25.57
CA LYS A 548 26.03 -3.96 25.10
C LYS A 548 25.71 -2.48 25.04
#